data_AF-A0A1Y3BNK4-F1
#
_entry.id   AF-A0A1Y3BNK4-F1
#
_cell.length_a   1.000
_cell.length_b   1.000
_cell.length_c   1.000
_cell.angle_alpha   90.00
_cell.angle_beta   90.00
_cell.angle_gamma   90.00
#
_symmetry.space_group_name_H-M   'P 1'
#
loop_
_entity.id
_entity.type
_entity.pdbx_description
1 polymer ?
#
loop_
_entity_poly.entity_id
_entity_poly.type
_entity_poly.pdbx_seq_one_letter_code
_entity_poly.pdbx_strand_id
1 'polypeptide(L)'
;LPNTVIIIHPSTDFIWLHNEVVGHLGPLEYLINTPRQHRVHHGKNPYCIDKNYGALLMIWDRIFGTYQVELEEEKIVFGTVSPTPKTFDMITLMFGYYKNVWERFKNGNGFNEKMAALFYGPGWSPGKPRLGLIEEIPEVDYKAPRYIYTPYVAVWKKAYILFHSLVVLIGFYMIVDHPLIKFDPWKITFCMFYLLLVITSFGALFDNRFVQ
;
A
#
# COMPACT_ATOMS: atom_id res chain seq x y z
N LEU A 1 -14.11 -6.08 -24.86
CA LEU A 1 -15.11 -5.58 -23.90
C LEU A 1 -14.91 -6.09 -22.47
N PRO A 2 -14.65 -7.37 -22.16
CA PRO A 2 -14.42 -7.78 -20.76
C PRO A 2 -13.06 -7.30 -20.20
N ASN A 3 -12.01 -7.23 -21.02
CA ASN A 3 -10.67 -6.87 -20.56
C ASN A 3 -10.52 -5.38 -20.22
N THR A 4 -11.30 -4.50 -20.84
CA THR A 4 -11.23 -3.06 -20.61
C THR A 4 -11.82 -2.70 -19.24
N VAL A 5 -12.86 -3.40 -18.79
CA VAL A 5 -13.48 -3.20 -17.47
C VAL A 5 -12.51 -3.60 -16.35
N ILE A 6 -11.74 -4.68 -16.52
CA ILE A 6 -10.75 -5.15 -15.53
C ILE A 6 -9.56 -4.19 -15.39
N ILE A 7 -9.25 -3.39 -16.41
CA ILE A 7 -8.15 -2.40 -16.35
C ILE A 7 -8.67 -1.04 -15.87
N ILE A 8 -9.88 -0.65 -16.29
CA ILE A 8 -10.50 0.60 -15.87
C ILE A 8 -10.86 0.53 -14.38
N HIS A 9 -11.44 -0.56 -13.89
CA HIS A 9 -11.94 -0.64 -12.51
C HIS A 9 -10.86 -0.42 -11.43
N PRO A 10 -9.68 -1.08 -11.45
CA PRO A 10 -8.63 -0.84 -10.45
C PRO A 10 -8.00 0.56 -10.59
N SER A 11 -7.89 1.07 -11.81
CA SER A 11 -7.28 2.38 -12.07
C SER A 11 -8.22 3.54 -11.70
N THR A 12 -9.52 3.40 -11.94
CA THR A 12 -10.54 4.35 -11.49
C THR A 12 -10.73 4.30 -9.98
N ASP A 13 -10.76 3.12 -9.36
CA ASP A 13 -10.89 3.02 -7.90
C ASP A 13 -9.68 3.61 -7.19
N PHE A 14 -8.47 3.37 -7.70
CA PHE A 14 -7.27 3.96 -7.13
C PHE A 14 -7.30 5.48 -7.19
N ILE A 15 -7.62 6.07 -8.35
CA ILE A 15 -7.67 7.52 -8.52
C ILE A 15 -8.87 8.12 -7.73
N TRP A 16 -10.01 7.44 -7.78
CA TRP A 16 -11.22 7.87 -7.09
C TRP A 16 -11.00 7.89 -5.58
N LEU A 17 -10.51 6.82 -4.97
CA LEU A 17 -10.38 6.73 -3.52
C LEU A 17 -9.22 7.56 -2.96
N HIS A 18 -8.13 7.76 -3.71
CA HIS A 18 -6.92 8.45 -3.21
C HIS A 18 -6.87 9.91 -3.66
N ASN A 19 -7.82 10.72 -3.22
CA ASN A 19 -7.75 12.17 -3.40
C ASN A 19 -8.27 12.95 -2.19
N GLU A 20 -7.79 14.19 -2.06
CA GLU A 20 -8.20 15.14 -1.01
C GLU A 20 -9.26 16.15 -1.51
N VAL A 21 -9.68 16.06 -2.78
CA VAL A 21 -10.58 17.04 -3.42
C VAL A 21 -12.05 16.74 -3.11
N VAL A 22 -12.41 15.46 -3.07
CA VAL A 22 -13.78 15.05 -2.76
C VAL A 22 -14.03 15.19 -1.25
N GLY A 23 -14.95 16.08 -0.91
CA GLY A 23 -15.44 16.33 0.43
C GLY A 23 -16.54 15.34 0.85
N HIS A 24 -17.48 15.82 1.67
CA HIS A 24 -18.55 14.98 2.19
C HIS A 24 -19.57 14.58 1.10
N LEU A 25 -19.88 13.29 1.00
CA LEU A 25 -20.88 12.76 0.06
C LEU A 25 -22.22 12.38 0.71
N GLY A 26 -22.42 12.78 1.97
CA GLY A 26 -23.70 12.60 2.66
C GLY A 26 -24.07 11.12 2.84
N PRO A 27 -25.32 10.71 2.54
CA PRO A 27 -25.80 9.34 2.77
C PRO A 27 -24.98 8.24 2.07
N LEU A 28 -24.25 8.55 1.00
CA LEU A 28 -23.41 7.56 0.30
C LEU A 28 -22.30 7.00 1.19
N GLU A 29 -21.78 7.82 2.12
CA GLU A 29 -20.77 7.42 3.11
C GLU A 29 -21.29 6.37 4.11
N TYR A 30 -22.59 6.10 4.12
CA TYR A 30 -23.12 5.00 4.92
C TYR A 30 -22.91 3.63 4.27
N LEU A 31 -22.81 3.59 2.94
CA LEU A 31 -22.83 2.36 2.16
C LEU A 31 -21.48 2.06 1.51
N ILE A 32 -20.90 3.04 0.81
CA ILE A 32 -19.71 2.85 -0.02
C ILE A 32 -18.48 3.53 0.58
N ASN A 33 -17.30 2.97 0.32
CA ASN A 33 -16.03 3.59 0.64
C ASN A 33 -15.84 4.84 -0.24
N THR A 34 -15.75 5.99 0.39
CA THR A 34 -15.56 7.28 -0.26
C THR A 34 -14.13 7.77 -0.09
N PRO A 35 -13.67 8.75 -0.87
CA PRO A 35 -12.31 9.27 -0.73
C PRO A 35 -12.04 9.81 0.68
N ARG A 36 -13.07 10.43 1.31
CA ARG A 36 -13.04 10.88 2.71
C ARG A 36 -12.73 9.76 3.70
N GLN A 37 -13.41 8.61 3.54
CA GLN A 37 -13.21 7.46 4.44
C GLN A 37 -11.89 6.76 4.21
N HIS A 38 -11.48 6.69 2.94
CA HIS A 38 -10.21 6.11 2.55
C HIS A 38 -9.01 6.95 3.03
N ARG A 39 -9.16 8.27 3.16
CA ARG A 39 -8.13 9.11 3.81
C ARG A 39 -7.89 8.73 5.26
N VAL A 40 -8.96 8.45 6.02
CA VAL A 40 -8.86 7.96 7.40
C VAL A 40 -8.09 6.63 7.43
N HIS A 41 -8.39 5.71 6.51
CA HIS A 41 -7.66 4.43 6.40
C HIS A 41 -6.14 4.61 6.20
N HIS A 42 -5.73 5.61 5.42
CA HIS A 42 -4.31 5.93 5.18
C HIS A 42 -3.68 6.85 6.23
N GLY A 43 -4.47 7.33 7.19
CA GLY A 43 -4.03 8.24 8.23
C GLY A 43 -3.24 7.52 9.31
N LYS A 44 -2.17 8.17 9.78
CA LYS A 44 -1.39 7.72 10.94
C LYS A 44 -1.75 8.42 12.24
N ASN A 45 -2.72 9.35 12.20
CA ASN A 45 -3.28 9.99 13.39
C ASN A 45 -3.85 8.90 14.32
N PRO A 46 -3.76 9.05 15.65
CA PRO A 46 -4.26 8.03 16.58
C PRO A 46 -5.72 7.62 16.31
N TYR A 47 -6.60 8.57 15.97
CA TYR A 47 -8.00 8.27 15.66
C TYR A 47 -8.21 7.49 14.35
N CYS A 48 -7.23 7.52 13.45
CA CYS A 48 -7.25 6.83 12.15
C CYS A 48 -6.75 5.38 12.23
N ILE A 49 -6.06 5.01 13.30
CA ILE A 49 -5.44 3.68 13.42
C ILE A 49 -6.52 2.59 13.52
N ASP A 50 -6.33 1.56 12.71
CA ASP A 50 -7.21 0.39 12.65
C ASP A 50 -8.67 0.73 12.32
N LYS A 51 -8.86 1.70 11.40
CA LYS A 51 -10.17 2.15 10.91
C LYS A 51 -10.37 1.95 9.42
N ASN A 52 -11.65 1.85 9.03
CA ASN A 52 -12.13 1.87 7.64
C ASN A 52 -11.42 0.84 6.73
N TYR A 53 -11.52 -0.44 7.05
CA TYR A 53 -10.91 -1.54 6.29
C TYR A 53 -11.69 -1.90 5.01
N GLY A 54 -12.95 -1.52 4.90
CA GLY A 54 -13.83 -1.83 3.78
C GLY A 54 -13.34 -1.22 2.48
N ALA A 55 -12.87 -2.06 1.54
CA ALA A 55 -12.38 -1.58 0.25
C ALA A 55 -13.49 -0.94 -0.61
N LEU A 56 -14.70 -1.51 -0.59
CA LEU A 56 -15.87 -1.05 -1.37
C LEU A 56 -17.06 -0.66 -0.48
N LEU A 57 -17.39 -1.47 0.53
CA LEU A 57 -18.58 -1.29 1.35
C LEU A 57 -18.21 -1.02 2.81
N MET A 58 -18.74 0.08 3.37
CA MET A 58 -18.49 0.50 4.75
C MET A 58 -19.36 -0.22 5.78
N ILE A 59 -20.33 -1.02 5.33
CA ILE A 59 -21.21 -1.77 6.23
C ILE A 59 -20.42 -2.70 7.16
N TRP A 60 -19.33 -3.28 6.67
CA TRP A 60 -18.47 -4.16 7.47
C TRP A 60 -17.81 -3.40 8.60
N ASP A 61 -17.26 -2.22 8.33
CA ASP A 61 -16.66 -1.37 9.37
C ASP A 61 -17.68 -0.92 10.42
N ARG A 62 -18.95 -0.74 10.04
CA ARG A 62 -20.02 -0.44 10.99
C ARG A 62 -20.39 -1.64 11.84
N ILE A 63 -20.49 -2.83 11.24
CA ILE A 63 -20.80 -4.09 11.94
C ILE A 63 -19.68 -4.44 12.93
N PHE A 64 -18.42 -4.26 12.54
CA PHE A 64 -17.25 -4.61 13.35
C PHE A 64 -16.70 -3.45 14.20
N GLY A 65 -17.32 -2.26 14.15
CA GLY A 65 -16.94 -1.11 14.98
C GLY A 65 -15.62 -0.43 14.60
N THR A 66 -15.15 -0.61 13.37
CA THR A 66 -13.93 0.00 12.82
C THR A 66 -14.23 1.23 11.96
N TYR A 67 -15.51 1.62 11.83
CA TYR A 67 -15.90 2.81 11.10
C TYR A 67 -15.46 4.09 11.83
N GLN A 68 -14.83 5.01 11.10
CA GLN A 68 -14.41 6.31 11.60
C GLN A 68 -14.61 7.38 10.52
N VAL A 69 -15.16 8.53 10.95
CA VAL A 69 -15.28 9.71 10.09
C VAL A 69 -14.00 10.53 10.14
N GLU A 70 -13.65 11.17 9.02
CA GLU A 70 -12.59 12.19 9.02
C GLU A 70 -13.06 13.40 9.83
N LEU A 71 -12.26 13.78 10.83
CA LEU A 71 -12.48 14.94 11.69
C LEU A 71 -12.05 16.22 10.94
N GLU A 72 -12.91 17.22 10.89
CA GLU A 72 -12.66 18.44 10.09
C GLU A 72 -11.68 19.38 10.78
N GLU A 73 -11.64 19.31 12.10
CA GLU A 73 -10.73 20.04 12.99
C GLU A 73 -9.30 19.48 13.00
N GLU A 74 -9.09 18.25 12.52
CA GLU A 74 -7.81 17.56 12.59
C GLU A 74 -7.31 17.12 11.20
N LYS A 75 -6.22 17.74 10.76
CA LYS A 75 -5.60 17.40 9.48
C LYS A 75 -5.05 15.96 9.50
N ILE A 76 -5.43 15.14 8.53
CA ILE A 76 -4.86 13.81 8.38
C ILE A 76 -3.39 13.89 7.95
N VAL A 77 -2.54 13.11 8.62
CA VAL A 77 -1.15 12.87 8.21
C VAL A 77 -1.02 11.43 7.74
N PHE A 78 -0.69 11.28 6.46
CA PHE A 78 -0.59 9.97 5.82
C PHE A 78 0.69 9.23 6.17
N GLY A 79 0.62 7.90 6.12
CA GLY A 79 1.76 6.99 6.24
C GLY A 79 1.55 5.95 7.33
N THR A 80 2.64 5.31 7.74
CA THR A 80 2.63 4.32 8.83
C THR A 80 3.13 4.94 10.12
N VAL A 81 2.69 4.37 11.26
CA VAL A 81 3.20 4.75 12.59
C VAL A 81 4.68 4.41 12.73
N SER A 82 5.09 3.27 12.19
CA SER A 82 6.50 2.87 12.12
C SER A 82 7.20 3.55 10.93
N PRO A 83 8.52 3.82 11.03
CA PRO A 83 9.28 4.36 9.91
C PRO A 83 9.19 3.49 8.66
N THR A 84 8.88 4.10 7.52
CA THR A 84 8.90 3.42 6.23
C THR A 84 10.33 3.18 5.75
N PRO A 85 10.63 2.04 5.11
CA PRO A 85 11.92 1.81 4.47
C PRO A 85 12.28 2.93 3.50
N LYS A 86 13.56 3.36 3.51
CA LYS A 86 14.10 4.40 2.62
C LYS A 86 14.66 3.77 1.34
N THR A 87 13.78 3.27 0.49
CA THR A 87 14.15 2.54 -0.74
C THR A 87 13.01 2.54 -1.74
N PHE A 88 13.33 2.43 -3.03
CA PHE A 88 12.38 2.14 -4.12
C PHE A 88 12.33 0.65 -4.47
N ASP A 89 13.00 -0.22 -3.70
CA ASP A 89 12.97 -1.66 -3.88
C ASP A 89 11.58 -2.23 -3.61
N MET A 90 10.86 -2.60 -4.67
CA MET A 90 9.49 -3.12 -4.55
C MET A 90 9.42 -4.36 -3.65
N ILE A 91 10.40 -5.27 -3.73
CA ILE A 91 10.43 -6.49 -2.92
C ILE A 91 10.53 -6.15 -1.43
N THR A 92 11.41 -5.20 -1.06
CA THR A 92 11.54 -4.73 0.32
C THR A 92 10.28 -3.98 0.78
N LEU A 93 9.66 -3.17 -0.07
CA LEU A 93 8.44 -2.44 0.27
C LEU A 93 7.24 -3.39 0.47
N MET A 94 7.14 -4.45 -0.34
CA MET A 94 6.06 -5.45 -0.23
C MET A 94 6.28 -6.45 0.90
N PHE A 95 7.51 -6.98 1.02
CA PHE A 95 7.79 -8.12 1.88
C PHE A 95 8.62 -7.79 3.13
N GLY A 96 9.18 -6.58 3.22
CA GLY A 96 10.10 -6.21 4.29
C GLY A 96 9.48 -6.31 5.69
N TYR A 97 8.20 -6.00 5.83
CA TYR A 97 7.50 -6.14 7.11
C TYR A 97 7.34 -7.61 7.55
N TYR A 98 7.21 -8.55 6.61
CA TYR A 98 7.09 -9.97 6.95
C TYR A 98 8.35 -10.53 7.59
N LYS A 99 9.51 -9.91 7.36
CA LYS A 99 10.73 -10.22 8.12
C LYS A 99 10.50 -10.00 9.62
N ASN A 100 9.86 -8.90 10.01
CA ASN A 100 9.56 -8.61 11.42
C ASN A 100 8.55 -9.60 12.00
N VAL A 101 7.53 -9.98 11.22
CA VAL A 101 6.56 -11.02 11.60
C VAL A 101 7.27 -12.36 11.83
N TRP A 102 8.16 -12.75 10.92
CA TRP A 102 8.91 -14.00 11.01
C TRP A 102 9.88 -14.02 12.20
N GLU A 103 10.57 -12.91 12.47
CA GLU A 103 11.43 -12.79 13.64
C GLU A 103 10.62 -12.85 14.95
N ARG A 104 9.44 -12.22 15.02
CA ARG A 104 8.52 -12.36 16.17
C ARG A 104 8.06 -13.81 16.34
N PHE A 105 7.74 -14.50 15.24
CA PHE A 105 7.38 -15.91 15.26
C PHE A 105 8.52 -16.81 15.75
N LYS A 106 9.76 -16.58 15.32
CA LYS A 106 10.90 -17.38 15.81
C LYS A 106 11.17 -17.17 17.30
N ASN A 107 11.12 -15.91 17.73
CA ASN A 107 11.52 -15.49 19.08
C ASN A 107 10.38 -15.57 20.11
N GLY A 108 9.14 -15.83 19.69
CA GLY A 108 7.99 -15.96 20.58
C GLY A 108 8.09 -17.18 21.50
N ASN A 109 7.70 -17.00 22.76
CA ASN A 109 7.73 -18.03 23.78
C ASN A 109 6.48 -18.92 23.72
N GLY A 110 6.69 -20.18 23.33
CA GLY A 110 5.63 -21.18 23.25
C GLY A 110 4.69 -20.99 22.05
N PHE A 111 3.69 -21.87 21.94
CA PHE A 111 2.81 -21.90 20.77
C PHE A 111 1.96 -20.64 20.62
N ASN A 112 1.44 -20.09 21.73
CA ASN A 112 0.52 -18.96 21.70
C ASN A 112 1.15 -17.67 21.16
N GLU A 113 2.36 -17.31 21.62
CA GLU A 113 3.04 -16.11 21.14
C GLU A 113 3.46 -16.23 19.67
N LYS A 114 3.83 -17.45 19.24
CA LYS A 114 4.12 -17.73 17.84
C LYS A 114 2.90 -17.53 16.96
N MET A 115 1.75 -18.07 17.36
CA MET A 115 0.51 -17.86 16.62
C MET A 115 0.07 -16.39 16.67
N ALA A 116 0.21 -15.72 17.81
CA ALA A 116 -0.05 -14.29 17.92
C ALA A 116 0.80 -13.47 16.95
N ALA A 117 2.09 -13.79 16.76
CA ALA A 117 2.93 -13.11 15.78
C ALA A 117 2.37 -13.17 14.35
N LEU A 118 1.67 -14.24 13.97
CA LEU A 118 1.10 -14.43 12.63
C LEU A 118 -0.29 -13.79 12.46
N PHE A 119 -1.11 -13.78 13.51
CA PHE A 119 -2.52 -13.41 13.41
C PHE A 119 -2.89 -12.08 14.08
N TYR A 120 -2.03 -11.53 14.93
CA TYR A 120 -2.30 -10.30 15.68
C TYR A 120 -1.72 -9.08 14.96
N GLY A 121 -2.17 -7.89 15.37
CA GLY A 121 -1.80 -6.64 14.73
C GLY A 121 -0.33 -6.25 14.94
N PRO A 122 0.16 -5.26 14.17
CA PRO A 122 1.52 -4.75 14.29
C PRO A 122 1.84 -4.21 15.69
N GLY A 123 0.85 -3.66 16.41
CA GLY A 123 1.01 -3.14 17.77
C GLY A 123 1.09 -4.20 18.89
N TRP A 124 0.87 -5.48 18.60
CA TRP A 124 0.88 -6.52 19.63
C TRP A 124 2.30 -6.83 20.17
N SER A 125 2.41 -7.12 21.45
CA SER A 125 3.57 -7.77 22.07
C SER A 125 3.11 -8.67 23.22
N PRO A 126 3.95 -9.57 23.76
CA PRO A 126 3.58 -10.36 24.94
C PRO A 126 3.04 -9.47 26.06
N GLY A 127 1.88 -9.85 26.61
CA GLY A 127 1.15 -9.08 27.63
C GLY A 127 0.20 -7.99 27.09
N LYS A 128 0.22 -7.66 25.79
CA LYS A 128 -0.70 -6.68 25.18
C LYS A 128 -1.91 -7.35 24.50
N PRO A 129 -3.02 -6.61 24.35
CA PRO A 129 -4.17 -7.07 23.56
C PRO A 129 -3.81 -7.22 22.07
N ARG A 130 -4.65 -7.96 21.33
CA ARG A 130 -4.42 -8.37 19.94
C ARG A 130 -4.02 -7.23 18.97
N LEU A 131 -4.53 -6.02 19.16
CA LEU A 131 -4.23 -4.88 18.27
C LEU A 131 -3.09 -3.99 18.82
N GLY A 132 -2.57 -4.28 20.01
CA GLY A 132 -1.72 -3.36 20.76
C GLY A 132 -2.53 -2.35 21.55
N LEU A 133 -1.83 -1.37 22.12
CA LEU A 133 -2.41 -0.31 22.93
C LEU A 133 -2.43 0.98 22.10
N ILE A 134 -3.59 1.62 22.00
CA ILE A 134 -3.75 2.84 21.21
C ILE A 134 -3.00 4.01 21.84
N GLU A 135 -2.84 3.97 23.16
CA GLU A 135 -2.12 4.96 23.97
C GLU A 135 -0.61 4.98 23.69
N GLU A 136 -0.08 3.91 23.08
CA GLU A 136 1.32 3.84 22.67
C GLU A 136 1.56 4.40 21.26
N ILE A 137 0.50 4.70 20.51
CA ILE A 137 0.63 5.33 19.20
C ILE A 137 1.06 6.79 19.43
N PRO A 138 2.21 7.22 18.88
CA PRO A 138 2.68 8.57 19.06
C PRO A 138 1.71 9.57 18.41
N GLU A 139 1.46 10.66 19.13
CA GLU A 139 0.74 11.80 18.59
C GLU A 139 1.45 12.37 17.35
N VAL A 140 0.66 12.90 16.44
CA VAL A 140 1.18 13.45 15.19
C VAL A 140 1.78 14.82 15.44
N ASP A 141 3.08 14.95 15.20
CA ASP A 141 3.72 16.26 15.11
C ASP A 141 3.45 16.91 13.75
N TYR A 142 2.50 17.85 13.74
CA TYR A 142 2.13 18.65 12.56
C TYR A 142 3.24 19.59 12.06
N LYS A 143 4.23 19.90 12.91
CA LYS A 143 5.35 20.79 12.59
C LYS A 143 6.59 20.01 12.14
N ALA A 144 6.66 18.71 12.43
CA ALA A 144 7.77 17.87 12.00
C ALA A 144 7.88 17.86 10.46
N PRO A 145 9.10 17.99 9.90
CA PRO A 145 9.28 17.89 8.47
C PRO A 145 8.92 16.47 7.98
N ARG A 146 8.08 16.39 6.94
CA ARG A 146 7.82 15.11 6.26
C ARG A 146 9.08 14.71 5.50
N TYR A 147 9.77 13.68 5.97
CA TYR A 147 10.91 13.11 5.27
C TYR A 147 10.42 12.28 4.08
N ILE A 148 10.67 12.77 2.87
CA ILE A 148 10.42 12.05 1.62
C ILE A 148 11.75 11.49 1.15
N TYR A 149 11.79 10.18 0.85
CA TYR A 149 13.00 9.57 0.32
C TYR A 149 13.21 9.97 -1.15
N THR A 150 14.11 10.93 -1.38
CA THR A 150 14.42 11.48 -2.71
C THR A 150 15.92 11.37 -3.01
N PRO A 151 16.43 10.19 -3.42
CA PRO A 151 17.82 10.02 -3.80
C PRO A 151 18.12 10.80 -5.09
N TYR A 152 19.37 11.25 -5.23
CA TYR A 152 19.84 11.81 -6.49
C TYR A 152 19.87 10.71 -7.55
N VAL A 153 19.28 10.97 -8.72
CA VAL A 153 19.31 10.05 -9.87
C VAL A 153 19.86 10.80 -11.07
N ALA A 154 20.93 10.28 -11.67
CA ALA A 154 21.56 10.87 -12.84
C ALA A 154 20.57 10.95 -14.02
N VAL A 155 20.71 11.97 -14.88
CA VAL A 155 19.81 12.23 -16.01
C VAL A 155 19.71 11.03 -16.95
N TRP A 156 20.83 10.35 -17.23
CA TRP A 156 20.83 9.17 -18.09
C TRP A 156 20.03 8.00 -17.47
N LYS A 157 20.07 7.82 -16.14
CA LYS A 157 19.27 6.80 -15.44
C LYS A 157 17.77 7.12 -15.59
N LYS A 158 17.39 8.40 -15.45
CA LYS A 158 16.01 8.84 -15.68
C LYS A 158 15.55 8.59 -17.13
N ALA A 159 16.40 8.92 -18.11
CA ALA A 159 16.10 8.67 -19.52
C ALA A 159 15.98 7.17 -19.81
N TYR A 160 16.86 6.34 -19.25
CA TYR A 160 16.81 4.89 -19.37
C TYR A 160 15.52 4.31 -18.77
N ILE A 161 15.16 4.72 -17.55
CA ILE A 161 13.94 4.31 -16.87
C ILE A 161 12.72 4.70 -17.72
N LEU A 162 12.63 5.96 -18.16
CA LEU A 162 11.50 6.43 -18.98
C LEU A 162 11.37 5.63 -20.27
N PHE A 163 12.47 5.42 -20.98
CA PHE A 163 12.46 4.63 -22.22
C PHE A 163 11.98 3.20 -21.96
N HIS A 164 12.51 2.52 -20.93
CA HIS A 164 12.09 1.16 -20.62
C HIS A 164 10.65 1.09 -20.09
N SER A 165 10.19 2.09 -19.32
CA SER A 165 8.78 2.21 -18.91
C SER A 165 7.85 2.29 -20.12
N LEU A 166 8.23 3.05 -21.15
CA LEU A 166 7.47 3.13 -22.40
C LEU A 166 7.49 1.80 -23.16
N VAL A 167 8.63 1.12 -23.24
CA VAL A 167 8.73 -0.22 -23.85
C VAL A 167 7.84 -1.22 -23.12
N VAL A 168 7.86 -1.22 -21.79
CA VAL A 168 6.97 -2.08 -20.99
C VAL A 168 5.51 -1.74 -21.20
N LEU A 169 5.15 -0.45 -21.24
CA LEU A 169 3.77 -0.02 -21.48
C LEU A 169 3.28 -0.46 -22.86
N ILE A 170 4.10 -0.29 -23.90
CA ILE A 170 3.79 -0.75 -25.26
C ILE A 170 3.68 -2.27 -25.28
N GLY A 171 4.63 -2.98 -24.67
CA GLY A 171 4.61 -4.43 -24.56
C GLY A 171 3.36 -4.93 -23.85
N PHE A 172 2.97 -4.30 -22.74
CA PHE A 172 1.75 -4.61 -22.01
C PHE A 172 0.49 -4.36 -22.86
N TYR A 173 0.41 -3.22 -23.54
CA TYR A 173 -0.69 -2.92 -24.46
C TYR A 173 -0.81 -3.97 -25.57
N MET A 174 0.30 -4.29 -26.21
CA MET A 174 0.36 -5.36 -27.21
C MET A 174 -0.12 -6.68 -26.60
N ILE A 175 0.30 -7.03 -25.39
CA ILE A 175 -0.08 -8.29 -24.75
C ILE A 175 -1.58 -8.37 -24.43
N VAL A 176 -2.15 -7.30 -23.87
CA VAL A 176 -3.57 -7.25 -23.45
C VAL A 176 -4.51 -7.35 -24.64
N ASP A 177 -4.16 -6.72 -25.75
CA ASP A 177 -5.01 -6.68 -26.94
C ASP A 177 -4.77 -7.88 -27.88
N HIS A 178 -3.59 -8.51 -27.81
CA HIS A 178 -3.20 -9.52 -28.78
C HIS A 178 -3.92 -10.87 -28.58
N PRO A 179 -4.63 -11.39 -29.61
CA PRO A 179 -5.43 -12.59 -29.51
C PRO A 179 -4.63 -13.88 -29.20
N LEU A 180 -3.32 -13.92 -29.51
CA LEU A 180 -2.47 -15.10 -29.27
C LEU A 180 -1.96 -15.29 -27.83
N ILE A 181 -2.19 -14.31 -26.94
CA ILE A 181 -1.75 -14.39 -25.54
C ILE A 181 -2.92 -14.68 -24.59
N LYS A 182 -4.16 -14.47 -25.03
CA LYS A 182 -5.34 -14.53 -24.16
C LYS A 182 -5.60 -15.88 -23.48
N PHE A 183 -4.88 -16.96 -23.81
CA PHE A 183 -5.15 -18.29 -23.27
C PHE A 183 -3.90 -19.18 -23.02
N ASP A 184 -2.70 -18.61 -22.97
CA ASP A 184 -1.46 -19.38 -22.71
C ASP A 184 -0.87 -19.05 -21.33
N PRO A 185 -1.00 -19.93 -20.33
CA PRO A 185 -0.52 -19.69 -18.96
C PRO A 185 0.98 -19.40 -18.87
N TRP A 186 1.80 -19.98 -19.75
CA TRP A 186 3.25 -19.80 -19.71
C TRP A 186 3.65 -18.40 -20.19
N LYS A 187 2.98 -17.89 -21.23
CA LYS A 187 3.21 -16.52 -21.71
C LYS A 187 2.79 -15.48 -20.69
N ILE A 188 1.66 -15.69 -20.01
CA ILE A 188 1.22 -14.82 -18.91
C ILE A 188 2.24 -14.85 -17.77
N THR A 189 2.70 -16.05 -17.37
CA THR A 189 3.70 -16.21 -16.30
C THR A 189 5.01 -15.51 -16.64
N PHE A 190 5.51 -15.68 -17.87
CA PHE A 190 6.74 -14.99 -18.33
C PHE A 190 6.56 -13.47 -18.35
N CYS A 191 5.41 -12.97 -18.80
CA CYS A 191 5.10 -11.55 -18.77
C CYS A 191 5.08 -11.01 -17.33
N MET A 192 4.43 -11.69 -16.40
CA MET A 192 4.41 -11.30 -14.98
C MET A 192 5.83 -11.29 -14.39
N PHE A 193 6.64 -12.31 -14.67
CA PHE A 193 8.03 -12.37 -14.21
C PHE A 193 8.86 -11.22 -14.79
N TYR A 194 8.71 -10.93 -16.07
CA TYR A 194 9.39 -9.81 -16.72
C TYR A 194 8.99 -8.46 -16.11
N LEU A 195 7.69 -8.23 -15.84
CA LEU A 195 7.21 -7.01 -15.18
C LEU A 195 7.81 -6.87 -13.76
N LEU A 196 7.83 -7.95 -12.98
CA LEU A 196 8.46 -7.96 -11.66
C LEU A 196 9.96 -7.63 -11.74
N LEU A 197 10.67 -8.22 -12.71
CA LEU A 197 12.08 -7.93 -12.95
C LEU A 197 12.28 -6.45 -13.26
N VAL A 198 11.53 -5.89 -14.21
CA VAL A 198 11.67 -4.49 -14.62
C VAL A 198 11.40 -3.53 -13.46
N ILE A 199 10.31 -3.71 -12.72
CA ILE A 199 9.97 -2.83 -11.59
C ILE A 199 11.06 -2.91 -10.51
N THR A 200 11.58 -4.12 -10.24
CA THR A 200 12.69 -4.30 -9.29
C THR A 200 13.97 -3.63 -9.78
N SER A 201 14.29 -3.73 -11.07
CA SER A 201 15.44 -3.05 -11.68
C SER A 201 15.31 -1.53 -11.62
N PHE A 202 14.12 -0.97 -11.85
CA PHE A 202 13.88 0.47 -11.69
C PHE A 202 14.09 0.92 -10.24
N GLY A 203 13.54 0.18 -9.27
CA GLY A 203 13.78 0.44 -7.86
C GLY A 203 15.27 0.47 -7.51
N ALA A 204 16.04 -0.49 -8.03
CA ALA A 204 17.49 -0.52 -7.86
C ALA A 204 18.20 0.70 -8.47
N LEU A 205 17.78 1.15 -9.65
CA LEU A 205 18.34 2.35 -10.29
C LEU A 205 18.03 3.63 -9.50
N PHE A 206 16.82 3.78 -8.97
CA PHE A 206 16.45 4.89 -8.09
C PHE A 206 17.28 4.90 -6.79
N ASP A 207 17.54 3.72 -6.23
CA ASP A 207 18.38 3.56 -5.04
C ASP A 207 19.89 3.68 -5.33
N ASN A 208 20.29 3.91 -6.60
CA ASN A 208 21.68 3.84 -7.06
C ASN A 208 22.40 2.53 -6.68
N ARG A 209 21.66 1.43 -6.59
CA ARG A 209 22.24 0.11 -6.35
C ARG A 209 22.90 -0.39 -7.63
N PHE A 210 24.04 -1.07 -7.49
CA PHE A 210 24.77 -1.81 -8.53
C PHE A 210 25.39 -1.01 -9.69
N VAL A 211 25.14 0.29 -9.80
CA VAL A 211 25.76 1.16 -10.82
C VAL A 211 26.24 2.46 -10.16
N GLN A 212 27.51 2.44 -9.73
CA GLN A 212 28.25 3.58 -9.19
C GLN A 212 28.92 4.37 -10.31
#